data_AF-A0A919CME7-F1
#
_entry.id   AF-A0A919CME7-F1
#
_cell.length_a   1.000
_cell.length_b   1.000
_cell.length_c   1.000
_cell.angle_alpha   90.00
_cell.angle_beta   90.00
_cell.angle_gamma   90.00
#
_symmetry.space_group_name_H-M   'P 1'
#
loop_
_entity.id
_entity.type
_entity.pdbx_description
1 polymer ?
#
loop_
_entity_poly.entity_id
_entity_poly.type
_entity_poly.pdbx_seq_one_letter_code
_entity_poly.pdbx_strand_id
1 'polypeptide(L)'
;MSTPHRLLARLVGPLVIGAGLLWGAAPAPVRADAFVDGFEDLPLMPGLRNVPAASVSFDAAVGRIVVAFAEGGVRMPAVRAFYEETLPQLGWSPDGAGRWTREGEVLTVDTVVEGDGLVVRFELAPR
;
A
#
# COMPACT_ATOMS: atom_id res chain seq x y z
N MET A 1 74.17 16.19 -34.79
CA MET A 1 75.02 15.05 -34.37
C MET A 1 74.20 14.14 -33.46
N SER A 2 74.06 12.87 -33.87
CA SER A 2 73.66 11.66 -33.12
C SER A 2 72.26 11.52 -32.49
N THR A 3 71.42 10.72 -33.16
CA THR A 3 70.58 9.62 -32.61
C THR A 3 71.46 8.51 -32.01
N PRO A 4 70.95 7.41 -31.39
CA PRO A 4 69.65 7.10 -30.74
C PRO A 4 69.85 6.35 -29.37
N HIS A 5 68.81 5.82 -28.73
CA HIS A 5 68.73 4.43 -28.18
C HIS A 5 67.35 4.18 -27.50
N ARG A 6 66.52 3.30 -28.09
CA ARG A 6 66.05 1.99 -27.58
C ARG A 6 65.20 2.05 -26.29
N LEU A 7 63.86 1.93 -26.38
CA LEU A 7 63.03 0.71 -26.42
C LEU A 7 62.72 0.10 -25.05
N LEU A 8 61.39 0.03 -24.77
CA LEU A 8 60.65 -0.85 -23.85
C LEU A 8 60.88 -0.60 -22.33
N ALA A 9 59.87 -0.63 -21.45
CA ALA A 9 58.62 -1.37 -21.50
C ALA A 9 57.50 -0.71 -20.67
N ARG A 10 56.28 -0.86 -21.21
CA ARG A 10 55.00 -1.23 -20.57
C ARG A 10 54.69 -0.67 -19.17
N LEU A 11 53.49 -0.09 -19.07
CA LEU A 11 52.45 -0.62 -18.17
C LEU A 11 51.07 -0.24 -18.73
N VAL A 12 50.24 -1.27 -18.91
CA VAL A 12 48.83 -1.20 -19.30
C VAL A 12 48.00 -0.92 -18.05
N GLY A 13 47.03 -0.02 -18.13
CA GLY A 13 45.92 0.10 -17.18
C GLY A 13 44.65 0.46 -17.95
N PRO A 14 43.54 -0.30 -17.84
CA PRO A 14 42.34 -0.05 -18.62
C PRO A 14 41.52 1.08 -18.00
N LEU A 15 41.17 2.07 -18.81
CA LEU A 15 40.25 3.15 -18.47
C LEU A 15 38.81 2.62 -18.53
N VAL A 16 38.22 2.30 -17.38
CA VAL A 16 36.79 2.02 -17.23
C VAL A 16 36.07 3.37 -17.13
N ILE A 17 35.35 3.76 -18.18
CA ILE A 17 34.41 4.89 -18.10
C ILE A 17 33.01 4.31 -17.88
N GLY A 18 32.48 4.51 -16.68
CA GLY A 18 31.19 4.01 -16.25
C GLY A 18 30.02 4.65 -16.99
N ALA A 19 29.10 3.82 -17.46
CA ALA A 19 27.78 4.23 -17.89
C ALA A 19 26.92 4.52 -16.65
N GLY A 20 26.58 5.78 -16.42
CA GLY A 20 25.62 6.17 -15.39
C GLY A 20 24.21 5.72 -15.77
N LEU A 21 23.77 4.60 -15.22
CA LEU A 21 22.34 4.27 -15.15
C LEU A 21 21.72 5.12 -14.03
N LEU A 22 20.96 6.15 -14.42
CA LEU A 22 19.99 6.79 -13.55
C LEU A 22 18.86 5.79 -13.29
N TRP A 23 18.99 5.04 -12.21
CA TRP A 23 17.98 4.11 -11.71
C TRP A 23 16.81 4.92 -11.14
N GLY A 24 15.76 5.12 -11.95
CA GLY A 24 14.50 5.64 -11.45
C GLY A 24 13.92 4.67 -10.41
N ALA A 25 13.74 5.13 -9.18
CA ALA A 25 13.01 4.37 -8.16
C ALA A 25 11.53 4.33 -8.58
N ALA A 26 11.12 3.25 -9.24
CA ALA A 26 9.71 2.95 -9.38
C ALA A 26 9.13 2.70 -7.98
N PRO A 27 7.95 3.25 -7.63
CA PRO A 27 7.29 2.89 -6.38
C PRO A 27 7.06 1.38 -6.39
N ALA A 28 7.58 0.70 -5.36
CA ALA A 28 7.33 -0.73 -5.19
C ALA A 28 5.83 -0.93 -4.97
N PRO A 29 5.20 -1.93 -5.62
CA PRO A 29 3.82 -2.27 -5.31
C PRO A 29 3.74 -2.63 -3.83
N VAL A 30 2.90 -1.91 -3.07
CA VAL A 30 2.59 -2.28 -1.70
C VAL A 30 1.76 -3.56 -1.78
N ARG A 31 2.40 -4.70 -1.51
CA ARG A 31 1.70 -5.97 -1.36
C ARG A 31 1.09 -5.98 0.03
N ALA A 32 -0.22 -6.11 0.11
CA ALA A 32 -0.84 -6.47 1.38
C ALA A 32 -0.61 -7.96 1.62
N ASP A 33 0.06 -8.28 2.72
CA ASP A 33 0.29 -9.65 3.17
C ASP A 33 -0.93 -10.21 3.93
N ALA A 34 -1.98 -9.40 4.13
CA ALA A 34 -3.22 -9.76 4.82
C ALA A 34 -4.42 -8.94 4.31
N PHE A 35 -5.62 -9.43 4.57
CA PHE A 35 -6.89 -8.75 4.28
C PHE A 35 -7.59 -8.31 5.56
N VAL A 36 -8.45 -7.30 5.45
CA VAL A 36 -9.32 -6.87 6.55
C VAL A 36 -10.29 -8.01 6.87
N ASP A 37 -10.51 -8.25 8.17
CA ASP A 37 -11.37 -9.36 8.61
C ASP A 37 -12.78 -9.26 8.02
N GLY A 38 -13.32 -10.36 7.50
CA GLY A 38 -14.62 -10.38 6.81
C GLY A 38 -14.61 -9.90 5.34
N PHE A 39 -13.47 -9.47 4.81
CA PHE A 39 -13.31 -9.10 3.40
C PHE A 39 -12.39 -10.09 2.66
N GLU A 40 -12.73 -10.43 1.42
CA GLU A 40 -11.93 -11.34 0.60
C GLU A 40 -10.79 -10.63 -0.13
N ASP A 41 -11.00 -9.36 -0.47
CA ASP A 41 -10.14 -8.60 -1.38
C ASP A 41 -9.74 -7.23 -0.84
N LEU A 42 -10.21 -6.83 0.35
CA LEU A 42 -9.87 -5.54 0.96
C LEU A 42 -8.51 -5.62 1.68
N PRO A 43 -7.45 -4.98 1.16
CA PRO A 43 -6.12 -5.06 1.74
C PRO A 43 -6.09 -4.50 3.16
N LEU A 44 -5.44 -5.21 4.09
CA LEU A 44 -5.12 -4.65 5.40
C LEU A 44 -3.88 -3.77 5.26
N MET A 45 -4.00 -2.48 5.58
CA MET A 45 -2.86 -1.56 5.53
C MET A 45 -1.70 -2.07 6.41
N PRO A 46 -0.45 -2.09 5.90
CA PRO A 46 0.71 -2.39 6.74
C PRO A 46 0.77 -1.48 7.97
N GLY A 47 0.99 -2.09 9.14
CA GLY A 47 0.97 -1.39 10.44
C GLY A 47 -0.38 -1.43 11.15
N LEU A 48 -1.43 -1.94 10.51
CA LEU A 48 -2.67 -2.34 11.16
C LEU A 48 -2.69 -3.84 11.46
N ARG A 49 -3.43 -4.22 12.50
CA ARG A 49 -3.75 -5.60 12.86
C ARG A 49 -5.26 -5.73 13.06
N ASN A 50 -5.86 -6.76 12.48
CA ASN A 50 -7.29 -7.06 12.70
C ASN A 50 -7.61 -7.25 14.19
N VAL A 51 -8.84 -6.90 14.58
CA VAL A 51 -9.44 -7.17 15.89
C VAL A 51 -10.65 -8.09 15.69
N PRO A 52 -10.44 -9.42 15.50
CA PRO A 52 -11.53 -10.33 15.12
C PRO A 52 -12.65 -10.40 16.15
N ALA A 53 -12.31 -10.26 17.44
CA ALA A 53 -13.28 -10.28 18.53
C ALA A 53 -14.31 -9.13 18.48
N ALA A 54 -14.02 -8.06 17.72
CA ALA A 54 -14.91 -6.92 17.52
C ALA A 54 -15.58 -6.92 16.14
N SER A 55 -15.19 -7.83 15.24
CA SER A 55 -15.66 -7.85 13.86
C SER A 55 -16.90 -8.74 13.71
N VAL A 56 -17.85 -8.31 12.88
CA VAL A 56 -19.12 -9.02 12.63
C VAL A 56 -19.47 -8.99 11.14
N SER A 57 -20.09 -10.06 10.66
CA SER A 57 -20.59 -10.16 9.28
C SER A 57 -21.99 -10.78 9.29
N PHE A 58 -22.88 -10.21 8.50
CA PHE A 58 -24.25 -10.66 8.33
C PHE A 58 -24.55 -10.81 6.83
N ASP A 59 -24.93 -12.02 6.42
CA ASP A 59 -25.33 -12.32 5.05
C ASP A 59 -26.86 -12.40 4.93
N ALA A 60 -27.42 -11.74 3.91
CA ALA A 60 -28.85 -11.75 3.62
C ALA A 60 -29.11 -11.78 2.12
N ALA A 61 -30.37 -12.02 1.73
CA ALA A 61 -30.78 -12.04 0.32
C ALA A 61 -30.54 -10.70 -0.41
N VAL A 62 -30.48 -9.59 0.32
CA VAL A 62 -30.29 -8.23 -0.21
C VAL A 62 -28.80 -7.83 -0.29
N GLY A 63 -27.90 -8.66 0.22
CA GLY A 63 -26.46 -8.40 0.28
C GLY A 63 -25.85 -8.71 1.64
N ARG A 64 -24.56 -8.45 1.77
CA ARG A 64 -23.79 -8.66 3.00
C ARG A 64 -23.53 -7.33 3.71
N ILE A 65 -23.60 -7.35 5.03
CA ILE A 65 -23.13 -6.25 5.90
C ILE A 65 -21.91 -6.75 6.66
N VAL A 66 -20.79 -6.05 6.54
CA VAL A 66 -19.55 -6.36 7.29
C VAL A 66 -19.17 -5.15 8.12
N VAL A 67 -18.90 -5.36 9.40
CA VAL A 67 -18.27 -4.35 10.26
C VAL A 67 -17.02 -4.98 10.84
N ALA A 68 -15.85 -4.49 10.43
CA ALA A 68 -14.57 -5.00 10.86
C ALA A 68 -13.74 -3.91 11.52
N PHE A 69 -12.84 -4.33 12.41
CA PHE A 69 -11.95 -3.42 13.13
C PHE A 69 -10.50 -3.82 12.94
N ALA A 70 -9.64 -2.81 12.80
CA ALA A 70 -8.21 -2.99 12.87
C ALA A 70 -7.57 -1.89 13.71
N GLU A 71 -6.49 -2.23 14.39
CA GLU A 71 -5.77 -1.31 15.28
C GLU A 71 -4.27 -1.26 14.94
N GLY A 72 -3.62 -0.13 15.25
CA GLY A 72 -2.20 0.00 15.01
C GLY A 72 -1.59 1.33 15.45
N GLY A 73 -0.27 1.40 15.38
CA GLY A 73 0.53 2.60 15.67
C GLY A 73 0.65 3.57 14.49
N VAL A 74 -0.35 3.59 13.61
CA VAL A 74 -0.45 4.51 12.46
C VAL A 74 -1.46 5.62 12.76
N ARG A 75 -1.58 6.61 11.87
CA ARG A 75 -2.53 7.73 12.04
C ARG A 75 -3.57 7.71 10.92
N MET A 76 -4.77 8.23 11.19
CA MET A 76 -5.87 8.19 10.21
C MET A 76 -5.52 8.83 8.85
N PRO A 77 -4.75 9.92 8.75
CA PRO A 77 -4.34 10.45 7.45
C PRO A 77 -3.51 9.47 6.61
N ALA A 78 -2.69 8.62 7.24
CA ALA A 78 -1.92 7.60 6.52
C ALA A 78 -2.82 6.46 6.03
N VAL A 79 -3.80 6.05 6.86
CA VAL A 79 -4.83 5.07 6.49
C VAL A 79 -5.65 5.56 5.30
N ARG A 80 -6.09 6.82 5.34
CA ARG A 80 -6.86 7.44 4.26
C ARG A 80 -6.07 7.46 2.95
N ALA A 81 -4.82 7.93 2.98
CA ALA A 81 -3.96 7.98 1.79
C ALA A 81 -3.76 6.58 1.18
N PHE A 82 -3.52 5.56 2.02
CA PHE A 82 -3.40 4.18 1.56
C PHE A 82 -4.64 3.69 0.81
N TYR A 83 -5.84 3.91 1.36
CA TYR A 83 -7.08 3.46 0.72
C TYR A 83 -7.49 4.32 -0.48
N GLU A 84 -7.15 5.61 -0.51
CA GLU A 84 -7.32 6.47 -1.69
C GLU A 84 -6.49 5.98 -2.89
N GLU A 85 -5.28 5.45 -2.65
CA GLU A 85 -4.41 4.88 -3.70
C GLU A 85 -4.81 3.45 -4.10
N THR A 86 -5.30 2.66 -3.14
CA THR A 86 -5.51 1.21 -3.30
C THR A 86 -6.88 0.89 -3.90
N LEU A 87 -7.95 1.52 -3.39
CA LEU A 87 -9.32 1.15 -3.71
C LEU A 87 -9.70 1.36 -5.19
N PRO A 88 -9.26 2.42 -5.90
CA PRO A 88 -9.53 2.56 -7.33
C PRO A 88 -9.02 1.39 -8.18
N GLN A 89 -7.91 0.77 -7.78
CA GLN A 89 -7.34 -0.39 -8.48
C GLN A 89 -8.17 -1.66 -8.30
N LEU A 90 -9.04 -1.68 -7.28
CA LEU A 90 -9.96 -2.76 -6.95
C LEU A 90 -11.40 -2.48 -7.43
N GLY A 91 -11.59 -1.45 -8.26
CA GLY A 91 -12.88 -1.09 -8.86
C GLY A 91 -13.79 -0.21 -7.98
N TRP A 92 -13.30 0.25 -6.83
CA TRP A 92 -14.05 1.16 -5.97
C TRP A 92 -13.94 2.60 -6.47
N SER A 93 -15.08 3.30 -6.50
CA SER A 93 -15.16 4.72 -6.84
C SER A 93 -15.31 5.57 -5.58
N PRO A 94 -14.60 6.70 -5.43
CA PRO A 94 -14.76 7.58 -4.28
C PRO A 94 -16.16 8.19 -4.21
N ASP A 95 -16.75 8.23 -3.02
CA ASP A 95 -18.11 8.74 -2.70
C ASP A 95 -18.08 9.61 -1.43
N GLY A 96 -17.02 10.41 -1.27
CA GLY A 96 -16.81 11.29 -0.13
C GLY A 96 -15.64 10.88 0.75
N ALA A 97 -15.43 11.64 1.84
CA ALA A 97 -14.28 11.44 2.71
C ALA A 97 -14.38 10.08 3.45
N GLY A 98 -13.47 9.16 3.13
CA GLY A 98 -13.46 7.83 3.74
C GLY A 98 -14.61 6.93 3.27
N ARG A 99 -15.21 7.21 2.12
CA ARG A 99 -16.34 6.45 1.57
C ARG A 99 -16.14 6.14 0.10
N TRP A 100 -16.45 4.92 -0.30
CA TRP A 100 -16.35 4.43 -1.67
C TRP A 100 -17.52 3.54 -2.04
N THR A 101 -17.78 3.40 -3.34
CA THR A 101 -18.84 2.51 -3.87
C THR A 101 -18.32 1.59 -4.95
N ARG A 102 -18.79 0.34 -4.96
CA ARG A 102 -18.50 -0.67 -5.99
C ARG A 102 -19.70 -1.61 -6.12
N GLU A 103 -20.19 -1.83 -7.34
CA GLU A 103 -21.21 -2.86 -7.63
C GLU A 103 -22.48 -2.84 -6.73
N GLY A 104 -22.93 -1.66 -6.32
CA GLY A 104 -24.09 -1.54 -5.43
C GLY A 104 -23.76 -1.69 -3.94
N GLU A 105 -22.49 -1.82 -3.59
CA GLU A 105 -21.98 -1.78 -2.22
C GLU A 105 -21.36 -0.41 -1.91
N VAL A 106 -21.32 -0.10 -0.62
CA VAL A 106 -20.65 1.04 -0.04
C VAL A 106 -19.64 0.55 0.99
N LEU A 107 -18.39 1.00 0.86
CA LEU A 107 -17.34 0.85 1.87
C LEU A 107 -17.14 2.18 2.59
N THR A 108 -17.19 2.16 3.92
CA THR A 108 -16.83 3.28 4.79
C THR A 108 -15.62 2.92 5.63
N VAL A 109 -14.63 3.82 5.70
CA VAL A 109 -13.41 3.69 6.49
C VAL A 109 -13.25 4.92 7.38
N ASP A 110 -13.39 4.71 8.68
CA ASP A 110 -13.39 5.78 9.67
C ASP A 110 -12.66 5.40 10.97
N THR A 111 -12.40 6.39 11.81
CA THR A 111 -11.72 6.21 13.09
C THR A 111 -12.72 6.18 14.23
N VAL A 112 -12.59 5.21 15.12
CA VAL A 112 -13.41 5.10 16.33
C VAL A 112 -12.67 5.68 17.55
N VAL A 113 -11.36 5.50 17.63
CA VAL A 113 -10.48 6.07 18.67
C VAL A 113 -9.18 6.54 18.06
N GLU A 114 -8.77 7.77 18.39
CA GLU A 114 -7.47 8.32 18.06
C GLU A 114 -6.81 8.80 19.37
N GLY A 115 -5.73 8.14 19.80
CA GLY A 115 -5.06 8.39 21.09
C GLY A 115 -3.73 7.64 21.19
N ASP A 116 -3.56 6.84 22.25
CA ASP A 116 -2.38 5.96 22.42
C ASP A 116 -2.25 4.87 21.31
N GLY A 117 -3.29 4.75 20.48
CA GLY A 117 -3.32 3.98 19.24
C GLY A 117 -4.48 4.40 18.35
N LEU A 118 -4.46 3.97 17.09
CA LEU A 118 -5.57 4.16 16.15
C LEU A 118 -6.42 2.89 16.11
N VAL A 119 -7.74 3.05 16.21
CA VAL A 119 -8.72 2.01 15.86
C VAL A 119 -9.52 2.46 14.64
N VAL A 120 -9.39 1.69 13.56
CA VAL A 120 -10.08 1.90 12.29
C VAL A 120 -11.27 0.95 12.22
N ARG A 121 -12.42 1.48 11.83
CA ARG A 121 -13.60 0.70 11.46
C ARG A 121 -13.71 0.65 9.93
N PHE A 122 -14.00 -0.54 9.44
CA PHE A 122 -14.36 -0.83 8.06
C PHE A 122 -15.81 -1.29 8.03
N GLU A 123 -16.65 -0.62 7.27
CA GLU A 123 -18.06 -0.97 7.12
C GLU A 123 -18.40 -1.18 5.64
N LEU A 124 -18.93 -2.36 5.32
CA LEU A 124 -19.49 -2.69 4.02
C LEU A 124 -21.00 -2.82 4.16
N ALA A 125 -21.75 -2.14 3.31
CA ALA A 125 -23.21 -2.27 3.27
C ALA A 125 -23.75 -2.14 1.83
N PRO A 126 -24.91 -2.74 1.53
CA PRO A 126 -25.64 -2.44 0.29
C PRO A 126 -26.02 -0.96 0.21
N ARG A 127 -26.04 -0.43 -1.01
CA ARG A 127 -26.48 0.94 -1.32
C ARG A 127 -27.99 1.08 -1.33
#